data_AF-A0AAV4LCT6-F1
#
_entry.id   AF-A0AAV4LCT6-F1
#
_cell.length_a   1.000
_cell.length_b   1.000
_cell.length_c   1.000
_cell.angle_alpha   90.00
_cell.angle_beta   90.00
_cell.angle_gamma   90.00
#
_symmetry.space_group_name_H-M   'P 1'
#
loop_
_entity.id
_entity.type
_entity.pdbx_description
1 polymer ?
#
loop_
_entity_poly.entity_id
_entity_poly.type
_entity_poly.pdbx_seq_one_letter_code
_entity_poly.pdbx_strand_id
1 'polypeptide(L)'
;MKNHTLNPTPTTIEDLQKECDWLKKQNAELTAKLKWYEEQFRLSQQRRFGSSSERTNADQLELFNEAEVEADPTVEEPTLETITYRRSKKRGHRETLLENLPVETIEYRLPSEEQVCSCCGGSLHEMSTEIRQELKINGRSQSGQACPLRLLLPPL
;
A
#
# COMPACT_ATOMS: atom_id res chain seq x y z
N MET A 1 2.38 23.05 -30.39
CA MET A 1 2.79 22.87 -31.79
C MET A 1 4.20 22.28 -31.79
N LYS A 2 4.32 20.95 -31.95
CA LYS A 2 5.63 20.28 -32.01
C LYS A 2 5.88 19.97 -33.49
N ASN A 3 6.93 20.57 -34.04
CA ASN A 3 7.30 20.45 -35.44
C ASN A 3 7.59 18.99 -35.75
N HIS A 4 6.71 18.36 -36.52
CA HIS A 4 6.96 17.07 -37.12
C HIS A 4 7.99 17.30 -38.23
N THR A 5 9.27 17.17 -37.88
CA THR A 5 10.36 17.16 -38.84
C THR A 5 10.17 15.92 -39.72
N LEU A 6 9.64 16.13 -40.92
CA LEU A 6 9.61 15.11 -41.96
C LEU A 6 11.06 14.85 -42.35
N ASN A 7 11.63 13.75 -41.87
CA ASN A 7 12.90 13.26 -42.38
C ASN A 7 12.71 12.94 -43.87
N PRO A 8 13.62 13.40 -44.75
CA PRO A 8 13.54 13.10 -46.17
C PRO A 8 13.56 11.58 -46.37
N THR A 9 12.62 11.08 -47.16
CA THR A 9 12.50 9.65 -47.46
C THR A 9 13.81 9.14 -48.05
N PRO A 10 14.40 8.07 -47.51
CA PRO A 10 15.67 7.56 -47.99
C PRO A 10 15.49 7.01 -49.42
N THR A 11 16.10 7.68 -50.39
CA THR A 11 15.96 7.39 -51.82
C THR A 11 16.93 6.31 -52.32
N THR A 12 17.91 5.91 -51.50
CA THR A 12 19.01 5.02 -51.90
C THR A 12 19.19 3.87 -50.90
N ILE A 13 19.56 2.68 -51.38
CA ILE A 13 19.80 1.48 -50.55
C ILE A 13 20.90 1.73 -49.49
N GLU A 14 21.92 2.51 -49.84
CA GLU A 14 23.02 2.86 -48.93
C GLU A 14 22.56 3.76 -47.77
N ASP A 15 21.61 4.67 -48.02
CA ASP A 15 21.08 5.55 -46.99
C ASP A 15 20.21 4.78 -46.00
N LEU A 16 19.42 3.83 -46.51
CA LEU A 16 18.67 2.86 -45.69
C LEU A 16 19.58 2.01 -44.81
N GLN A 17 20.72 1.55 -45.34
CA GLN A 17 21.70 0.77 -44.56
C GLN A 17 22.32 1.60 -43.43
N LYS A 18 22.72 2.85 -43.70
CA LYS A 18 23.25 3.76 -42.69
C LYS A 18 22.23 4.03 -41.58
N GLU A 19 20.97 4.23 -41.94
CA GLU A 19 19.90 4.45 -40.97
C GLU A 19 19.61 3.19 -40.14
N CYS A 20 19.63 2.00 -40.76
CA CYS A 20 19.52 0.74 -40.02
C CYS A 20 20.65 0.56 -39.01
N ASP A 21 21.89 0.88 -39.37
CA ASP A 21 23.03 0.76 -38.48
C ASP A 21 22.99 1.80 -37.36
N TRP A 22 22.53 3.03 -37.65
CA TRP A 22 22.29 4.05 -36.65
C TRP A 22 21.20 3.64 -35.67
N LEU A 23 20.06 3.16 -36.17
CA LEU A 23 18.95 2.67 -35.36
C LEU A 23 19.36 1.47 -34.50
N LYS A 24 20.18 0.56 -35.01
CA LYS A 24 20.72 -0.57 -34.23
C LYS A 24 21.62 -0.09 -33.09
N LYS A 25 22.50 0.89 -33.34
CA LYS A 25 23.35 1.49 -32.30
C LYS A 25 22.51 2.18 -31.23
N GLN A 26 21.51 2.96 -31.64
CA GLN A 26 20.60 3.64 -30.72
C GLN A 26 19.79 2.65 -29.89
N ASN A 27 19.26 1.59 -30.49
CA ASN A 27 18.57 0.53 -29.76
C ASN A 27 19.50 -0.19 -28.78
N ALA A 28 20.75 -0.47 -29.15
CA ALA A 28 21.72 -1.07 -28.23
C ALA A 28 22.02 -0.15 -27.03
N GLU A 29 22.16 1.16 -27.25
CA GLU A 29 22.38 2.12 -26.19
C GLU A 29 21.16 2.25 -25.26
N LEU A 30 19.96 2.37 -25.83
CA LEU A 30 18.71 2.50 -25.07
C LEU A 30 18.42 1.24 -24.26
N THR A 31 18.62 0.05 -24.84
CA THR A 31 18.43 -1.22 -24.13
C THR A 31 19.44 -1.41 -22.99
N ALA A 32 20.68 -0.96 -23.15
CA ALA A 32 21.67 -0.95 -22.07
C ALA A 32 21.24 -0.03 -20.91
N LYS A 33 20.76 1.18 -21.23
CA LYS A 33 20.24 2.11 -20.22
C LYS A 33 19.02 1.56 -19.48
N LEU A 34 18.07 0.95 -20.20
CA LEU A 34 16.89 0.33 -19.60
C LEU A 34 17.28 -0.76 -18.60
N LYS A 35 18.13 -1.70 -19.00
CA LYS A 35 18.64 -2.75 -18.10
C LYS A 35 19.32 -2.19 -16.85
N TRP A 36 20.10 -1.11 -17.02
CA TRP A 36 20.75 -0.45 -15.90
C TRP A 36 19.74 0.15 -14.92
N TYR A 37 18.72 0.86 -15.42
CA TYR A 37 17.65 1.42 -14.58
C TYR A 37 16.80 0.35 -13.90
N GLU A 38 16.49 -0.74 -14.59
CA GLU A 38 15.77 -1.89 -14.02
C GLU A 38 16.52 -2.49 -12.84
N GLU A 39 17.85 -2.67 -12.97
CA GLU A 39 18.69 -3.17 -11.88
C GLU A 39 18.74 -2.20 -10.69
N GLN A 40 18.92 -0.90 -10.95
CA GLN A 40 18.87 0.12 -9.90
C GLN A 40 17.52 0.15 -9.19
N PHE A 41 16.43 0.02 -9.94
CA PHE A 41 15.09 -0.04 -9.39
C PHE A 41 14.92 -1.29 -8.51
N ARG A 42 15.34 -2.46 -9.00
CA ARG A 42 15.30 -3.71 -8.23
C ARG A 42 16.08 -3.60 -6.92
N LEU A 43 17.29 -3.04 -6.96
CA LEU A 43 18.11 -2.80 -5.77
C LEU A 43 17.44 -1.82 -4.80
N SER A 44 16.82 -0.75 -5.31
CA SER A 44 16.07 0.21 -4.50
C SER A 44 14.87 -0.44 -3.81
N GLN A 45 14.08 -1.22 -4.55
CA GLN A 45 12.96 -1.98 -4.02
C GLN A 45 13.41 -2.98 -2.96
N GLN A 46 14.50 -3.71 -3.20
CA GLN A 46 15.06 -4.64 -2.22
C GLN A 46 15.55 -3.92 -0.95
N ARG A 47 16.14 -2.73 -1.06
CA ARG A 47 16.53 -1.94 0.11
C ARG A 47 15.34 -1.39 0.89
N ARG A 48 14.26 -1.00 0.19
CA ARG A 48 13.08 -0.37 0.78
C ARG A 48 12.10 -1.37 1.37
N PHE A 49 11.91 -2.50 0.70
CA PHE A 49 10.88 -3.49 1.01
C PHE A 49 11.44 -4.89 1.26
N GLY A 50 12.72 -5.13 0.99
CA GLY A 50 13.37 -6.35 1.43
C GLY A 50 13.51 -6.36 2.95
N SER A 51 13.76 -7.54 3.52
CA SER A 51 13.92 -7.72 4.96
C SER A 51 15.12 -6.93 5.48
N SER A 52 14.89 -5.69 5.92
CA SER A 52 15.94 -4.85 6.51
C SER A 52 16.17 -5.14 7.99
N SER A 53 15.23 -5.82 8.67
CA SER A 53 15.24 -5.87 10.14
C SER A 53 14.59 -7.10 10.79
N GLU A 54 14.00 -8.04 10.06
CA GLU A 54 13.58 -9.32 10.66
C GLU A 54 14.80 -10.25 10.81
N ARG A 55 15.71 -9.87 11.70
CA ARG A 55 16.70 -10.79 12.25
C ARG A 55 16.11 -11.25 13.57
N THR A 56 15.66 -12.50 13.63
CA THR A 56 15.34 -13.13 14.91
C THR A 56 16.62 -13.13 15.73
N ASN A 57 16.71 -12.25 16.72
CA ASN A 57 17.82 -12.27 17.65
C ASN A 57 17.68 -13.57 18.46
N ALA A 58 18.74 -14.37 18.56
CA ALA A 58 18.71 -15.59 19.35
C ALA A 58 18.30 -15.28 20.81
N ASP A 59 18.77 -14.14 21.34
CA ASP A 59 18.46 -13.66 22.68
C ASP A 59 16.98 -13.25 22.82
N GLN A 60 16.27 -12.95 21.72
CA GLN A 60 14.83 -12.66 21.76
C GLN A 60 14.00 -13.94 21.97
N LEU A 61 14.52 -15.10 21.58
CA LEU A 61 13.84 -16.38 21.81
C LEU A 61 13.83 -16.77 23.29
N GLU A 62 14.86 -16.34 24.04
CA GLU A 62 15.02 -16.62 25.47
C GLU A 62 14.38 -15.56 26.38
N LEU A 63 13.86 -14.46 25.81
CA LEU A 63 13.31 -13.31 26.56
C LEU A 63 12.16 -13.68 27.52
N PHE A 64 11.44 -14.77 27.24
CA PHE A 64 10.30 -15.21 28.05
C PHE A 64 10.57 -16.53 28.79
N ASN A 65 11.80 -17.05 28.77
CA ASN A 65 12.15 -18.35 29.33
C ASN A 65 12.61 -18.27 30.81
N GLU A 66 12.45 -17.10 31.46
CA GLU A 66 12.88 -16.89 32.85
C GLU A 66 12.20 -17.86 33.81
N ALA A 67 10.92 -18.18 33.59
CA ALA A 67 10.15 -19.05 34.47
C ALA A 67 10.63 -20.51 34.40
N GLU A 68 10.96 -21.01 33.21
CA GLU A 68 11.48 -22.37 33.01
C GLU A 68 12.93 -22.52 33.48
N VAL A 69 13.75 -21.47 33.36
CA VAL A 69 15.16 -21.48 33.82
C VAL A 69 15.24 -21.47 35.35
N GLU A 70 14.38 -20.70 36.01
CA GLU A 70 14.34 -20.57 37.47
C GLU A 70 13.41 -21.60 38.16
N ALA A 71 12.74 -22.46 37.39
CA ALA A 71 11.85 -23.48 37.94
C ALA A 71 12.64 -24.56 38.72
N ASP A 72 12.30 -24.72 40.00
CA ASP A 72 12.77 -25.85 40.80
C ASP A 72 11.82 -27.05 40.62
N PRO A 73 12.27 -28.15 39.99
CA PRO A 73 11.42 -29.32 39.75
C PRO A 73 11.04 -30.09 41.02
N THR A 74 11.61 -29.72 42.18
CA THR A 74 11.30 -30.34 43.46
C THR A 74 10.16 -29.66 44.23
N VAL A 75 9.70 -28.50 43.76
CA VAL A 75 8.60 -27.73 44.36
C VAL A 75 7.29 -28.05 43.63
N GLU A 76 6.21 -28.34 44.37
CA GLU A 76 4.89 -28.59 43.78
C GLU A 76 4.32 -27.31 43.13
N GLU A 77 3.72 -27.45 41.94
CA GLU A 77 3.12 -26.33 41.22
C GLU A 77 1.99 -25.68 42.04
N PRO A 78 1.94 -24.33 42.10
CA PRO A 78 0.91 -23.62 42.85
C PRO A 78 -0.47 -23.87 42.24
N THR A 79 -1.45 -24.12 43.10
CA THR A 79 -2.85 -24.30 42.69
C THR A 79 -3.40 -23.04 42.02
N LEU A 80 -3.90 -23.17 40.79
CA LEU A 80 -4.43 -22.05 40.01
C LEU A 80 -5.74 -21.52 40.61
N GLU A 81 -5.68 -20.35 41.22
CA GLU A 81 -6.87 -19.64 41.71
C GLU A 81 -7.68 -19.09 40.53
N THR A 82 -8.89 -19.62 40.34
CA THR A 82 -9.79 -19.11 39.31
C THR A 82 -10.43 -17.80 39.79
N ILE A 83 -10.18 -16.72 39.07
CA ILE A 83 -10.83 -15.42 39.30
C ILE A 83 -12.35 -15.62 39.31
N THR A 84 -12.99 -15.33 40.44
CA THR A 84 -14.43 -15.54 40.65
C THR A 84 -15.31 -14.64 39.77
N TYR A 85 -14.77 -13.55 39.26
CA TYR A 85 -15.48 -12.61 38.42
C TYR A 85 -15.10 -12.73 36.95
N ARG A 86 -16.06 -13.16 36.11
CA ARG A 86 -15.99 -13.00 34.65
C ARG A 86 -16.87 -11.83 34.22
N ARG A 87 -16.25 -10.75 33.72
CA ARG A 87 -16.98 -9.65 33.08
C ARG A 87 -17.63 -10.17 31.80
N SER A 88 -18.97 -10.23 31.76
CA SER A 88 -19.68 -10.48 30.51
C SER A 88 -19.59 -9.24 29.61
N LYS A 89 -19.33 -9.43 28.32
CA LYS A 89 -19.44 -8.34 27.34
C LYS A 89 -20.92 -8.01 27.19
N LYS A 90 -21.33 -6.78 27.50
CA LYS A 90 -22.69 -6.29 27.23
C LYS A 90 -22.90 -6.33 25.71
N ARG A 91 -23.87 -7.13 25.27
CA ARG A 91 -24.36 -7.10 23.87
C ARG A 91 -24.99 -5.72 23.62
N GLY A 92 -24.81 -5.14 22.44
CA GLY A 92 -25.39 -3.84 22.09
C GLY A 92 -24.44 -2.64 22.26
N HIS A 93 -23.25 -2.80 22.86
CA HIS A 93 -22.39 -1.65 23.15
C HIS A 93 -21.89 -0.95 21.87
N ARG A 94 -21.61 -1.71 20.80
CA ARG A 94 -21.18 -1.13 19.52
C ARG A 94 -22.31 -0.34 18.88
N GLU A 95 -23.52 -0.88 18.90
CA GLU A 95 -24.73 -0.28 18.36
C GLU A 95 -25.03 1.05 19.07
N THR A 96 -24.95 1.08 20.41
CA THR A 96 -25.12 2.31 21.19
C THR A 96 -24.07 3.38 20.88
N LEU A 97 -22.85 2.96 20.51
CA LEU A 97 -21.77 3.90 20.16
C LEU A 97 -21.97 4.51 18.77
N LEU A 98 -22.69 3.82 17.87
CA LEU A 98 -22.90 4.22 16.48
C LEU A 98 -24.22 4.95 16.23
N GLU A 99 -25.17 4.92 17.17
CA GLU A 99 -26.55 5.45 16.99
C GLU A 99 -26.62 6.93 16.60
N ASN A 100 -25.69 7.76 17.10
CA ASN A 100 -25.70 9.22 16.88
C ASN A 100 -24.75 9.68 15.76
N LEU A 101 -24.14 8.75 15.01
CA LEU A 101 -23.24 9.11 13.92
C LEU A 101 -24.01 9.23 12.59
N PRO A 102 -23.68 10.23 11.75
CA PRO A 102 -24.28 10.34 10.43
C PRO A 102 -23.90 9.12 9.59
N VAL A 103 -24.90 8.50 8.95
CA VAL A 103 -24.74 7.32 8.09
C VAL A 103 -24.88 7.74 6.63
N GLU A 104 -23.84 7.50 5.84
CA GLU A 104 -23.85 7.68 4.38
C GLU A 104 -23.74 6.30 3.73
N THR A 105 -24.74 5.92 2.92
CA THR A 105 -24.73 4.66 2.16
C THR A 105 -24.36 4.96 0.70
N ILE A 106 -23.30 4.33 0.20
CA ILE A 106 -22.83 4.47 -1.18
C ILE A 106 -22.99 3.12 -1.88
N GLU A 107 -23.81 3.06 -2.91
CA GLU A 107 -24.03 1.87 -3.72
C GLU A 107 -23.29 2.00 -5.07
N TYR A 108 -22.50 0.99 -5.42
CA TYR A 108 -21.79 0.92 -6.69
C TYR A 108 -22.49 -0.07 -7.61
N ARG A 109 -23.30 0.44 -8.55
CA ARG A 109 -24.00 -0.36 -9.57
C ARG A 109 -23.54 0.06 -10.96
N LEU A 110 -23.36 -0.92 -11.85
CA LEU A 110 -23.12 -0.66 -13.27
C LEU A 110 -24.37 -0.02 -13.90
N PRO A 111 -24.21 0.93 -14.83
CA PRO A 111 -25.35 1.46 -15.59
C PRO A 111 -25.98 0.35 -16.45
N SER A 112 -27.27 0.48 -16.77
CA SER A 112 -28.03 -0.56 -17.47
C SER A 112 -27.42 -0.99 -18.81
N GLU A 113 -26.73 -0.07 -19.49
CA GLU A 113 -26.06 -0.33 -20.77
C GLU A 113 -24.84 -1.25 -20.64
N GLU A 114 -24.22 -1.29 -19.46
CA GLU A 114 -23.01 -2.09 -19.15
C GLU A 114 -23.33 -3.39 -18.40
N GLN A 115 -24.60 -3.63 -18.05
CA GLN A 115 -25.06 -4.87 -17.43
C GLN A 115 -25.28 -6.01 -18.44
N VAL A 116 -24.70 -5.90 -19.64
CA VAL A 116 -24.79 -6.90 -20.72
C VAL A 116 -23.39 -7.44 -21.03
N CYS A 117 -23.26 -8.77 -21.07
CA CYS A 117 -21.98 -9.43 -21.31
C CYS A 117 -21.54 -9.23 -22.75
N SER A 118 -20.33 -8.68 -22.95
CA SER A 118 -19.75 -8.47 -24.28
C SER A 118 -19.46 -9.76 -25.06
N CYS A 119 -19.32 -10.90 -24.38
CA CYS A 119 -19.02 -12.18 -25.01
C CYS A 119 -20.27 -12.97 -25.46
N CYS A 120 -21.38 -12.89 -24.71
CA CYS A 120 -22.56 -13.71 -24.96
C CYS A 120 -23.89 -12.93 -25.05
N GLY A 121 -23.89 -11.62 -24.81
CA GLY A 121 -25.07 -10.76 -24.87
C GLY A 121 -26.09 -11.00 -23.76
N GLY A 122 -25.81 -11.89 -22.81
CA GLY A 122 -26.67 -12.14 -21.64
C GLY A 122 -26.51 -11.07 -20.56
N SER A 123 -27.48 -10.95 -19.65
CA SER A 123 -27.39 -10.08 -18.48
C SER A 123 -26.26 -10.52 -17.55
N LEU A 124 -25.44 -9.58 -17.07
CA LEU A 124 -24.45 -9.85 -16.03
C LEU A 124 -25.15 -10.32 -14.75
N HIS A 125 -24.65 -11.41 -14.17
CA HIS A 125 -25.12 -11.89 -12.87
C HIS A 125 -24.44 -11.10 -11.74
N GLU A 126 -25.20 -10.71 -10.72
CA GLU A 126 -24.62 -10.09 -9.52
C GLU A 126 -23.79 -11.11 -8.74
N MET A 127 -22.49 -10.85 -8.62
CA MET A 127 -21.60 -11.62 -7.73
C MET A 127 -21.81 -11.23 -6.25
N SER A 128 -21.05 -11.87 -5.35
CA SER A 128 -21.09 -11.60 -3.91
C SER A 128 -20.91 -10.12 -3.55
N THR A 129 -21.75 -9.61 -2.65
CA THR A 129 -21.67 -8.24 -2.13
C THR A 129 -20.73 -8.17 -0.92
N GLU A 130 -19.80 -7.21 -0.91
CA GLU A 130 -18.97 -6.90 0.25
C GLU A 130 -19.46 -5.61 0.93
N ILE A 131 -19.81 -5.68 2.21
CA ILE A 131 -20.28 -4.53 2.99
C ILE A 131 -19.17 -4.09 3.95
N ARG A 132 -18.77 -2.82 3.86
CA ARG A 132 -17.79 -2.20 4.76
C ARG A 132 -18.43 -1.02 5.50
N GLN A 133 -18.12 -0.89 6.79
CA GLN A 133 -18.54 0.24 7.63
C GLN A 133 -17.30 1.02 8.07
N GLU A 134 -17.25 2.31 7.75
CA GLU A 134 -16.12 3.18 8.05
C GLU A 134 -16.53 4.36 8.94
N LEU A 135 -15.66 4.74 9.87
CA LEU A 135 -15.85 5.90 10.75
C LEU A 135 -14.97 7.05 10.30
N LYS A 136 -15.57 8.15 9.84
CA LYS A 136 -14.86 9.40 9.51
C LYS A 136 -14.60 10.20 10.79
N ILE A 137 -13.34 10.32 11.20
CA ILE A 137 -12.94 11.15 12.35
C ILE A 137 -12.60 12.55 11.83
N ASN A 138 -13.50 13.51 12.06
CA ASN A 138 -13.22 14.90 11.73
C ASN A 138 -12.21 15.46 12.76
N GLY A 139 -11.02 15.84 12.29
CA GLY A 139 -10.00 16.45 13.14
C GLY A 139 -10.53 17.69 13.85
N ARG A 140 -10.15 17.86 15.11
CA ARG A 140 -10.53 19.01 15.95
C ARG A 140 -10.09 20.29 15.25
N SER A 141 -11.01 21.03 14.61
CA SER A 141 -10.71 22.36 14.11
C SER A 141 -10.37 23.22 15.33
N GLN A 142 -9.10 23.53 15.53
CA GLN A 142 -8.72 24.52 16.52
C GLN A 142 -9.29 25.86 16.04
N SER A 143 -10.43 26.27 16.60
CA SER A 143 -10.78 27.68 16.69
C SER A 143 -9.82 28.33 17.69
N GLY A 144 -8.57 28.47 17.28
CA GLY A 144 -7.46 29.02 18.03
C GLY A 144 -6.86 30.16 17.23
N GLN A 145 -7.37 31.36 17.51
CA GLN A 145 -6.75 32.68 17.35
C GLN A 145 -5.39 32.68 16.63
N ALA A 146 -5.36 33.25 15.42
CA ALA A 146 -4.15 33.45 14.63
C ALA A 146 -3.11 34.25 15.46
N CYS A 147 -1.99 33.60 15.78
CA CYS A 147 -0.80 34.25 16.33
C CYS A 147 0.14 34.58 15.15
N PRO A 148 0.42 35.86 14.84
CA PRO A 148 1.28 36.20 13.72
C PRO A 148 2.75 36.08 14.16
N LEU A 149 3.35 34.91 13.95
CA LEU A 149 4.81 34.78 14.03
C LEU A 149 5.43 35.32 12.74
N ARG A 150 5.89 36.56 12.85
CA ARG A 150 6.69 37.32 11.90
C ARG A 150 7.96 36.52 11.52
N LEU A 151 8.01 36.06 10.27
CA LEU A 151 9.23 35.53 9.65
C LEU A 151 10.26 36.65 9.50
N LEU A 152 11.33 36.59 10.29
CA LEU A 152 12.59 37.27 9.98
C LEU A 152 13.52 36.24 9.34
N LEU A 153 13.66 36.32 8.01
CA LEU A 153 14.75 35.68 7.28
C LEU A 153 16.00 36.57 7.40
N PRO A 154 17.19 36.02 7.72
CA PRO A 154 18.43 36.78 7.61
C PRO A 154 18.89 36.87 6.15
N PRO A 155 19.59 37.96 5.76
CA PRO A 155 20.04 38.18 4.39
C PRO A 155 21.28 37.34 4.03
N LEU A 156 21.44 37.14 2.72
CA LEU A 156 22.51 36.41 2.01
C LEU A 156 23.93 36.87 2.36
#